data_AF-A0A357LAJ3-F1
#
_entry.id   AF-A0A357LAJ3-F1
#
_cell.length_a   1.000
_cell.length_b   1.000
_cell.length_c   1.000
_cell.angle_alpha   90.00
_cell.angle_beta   90.00
_cell.angle_gamma   90.00
#
_symmetry.space_group_name_H-M   'P 1'
#
loop_
_entity.id
_entity.type
_entity.pdbx_description
1 polymer ?
#
loop_
_entity_poly.entity_id
_entity_poly.type
_entity_poly.pdbx_seq_one_letter_code
_entity_poly.pdbx_strand_id
1 'polypeptide(L)'
;RRARARGALGSRGCGGAPPPPPPPADPPFTALFGIGAVRSLFAATRNDLEPYAAAREPSVRRAIAALSAAPGALPARMSGSGATVFALFSSRVGAARAARAMRARGWWSMDASLYGAGAP
;
A
#
# COMPACT_ATOMS: atom_id res chain seq x y z
N ARG A 1 -50.77 23.42 -22.30
CA ARG A 1 -49.67 22.43 -22.34
C ARG A 1 -48.34 23.17 -22.43
N ARG A 2 -47.67 23.41 -21.29
CA ARG A 2 -46.37 24.12 -21.25
C ARG A 2 -45.24 23.09 -21.13
N ALA A 3 -44.28 23.16 -22.05
CA ALA A 3 -43.07 22.34 -22.05
C ALA A 3 -42.24 22.65 -20.79
N ARG A 4 -41.90 21.62 -20.00
CA ARG A 4 -40.95 21.76 -18.88
C ARG A 4 -39.54 21.78 -19.45
N ALA A 5 -38.83 22.88 -19.18
CA ALA A 5 -37.41 23.03 -19.47
C ALA A 5 -36.59 21.94 -18.76
N ARG A 6 -35.68 21.31 -19.50
CA ARG A 6 -34.65 20.42 -18.94
C ARG A 6 -33.67 21.32 -18.16
N GLY A 7 -33.67 21.19 -16.84
CA GLY A 7 -32.66 21.82 -16.00
C GLY A 7 -31.28 21.32 -16.37
N ALA A 8 -30.36 22.23 -16.69
CA ALA A 8 -28.96 21.93 -16.90
C ALA A 8 -28.36 21.37 -15.60
N LEU A 9 -27.88 20.12 -15.63
CA LEU A 9 -26.97 19.64 -14.60
C LEU A 9 -25.67 20.43 -14.76
N GLY A 10 -25.46 21.41 -13.89
CA GLY A 10 -24.17 22.06 -13.73
C GLY A 10 -23.12 20.99 -13.42
N SER A 11 -22.12 20.88 -14.29
CA SER A 11 -20.89 20.15 -14.04
C SER A 11 -20.24 20.76 -12.80
N ARG A 12 -20.45 20.13 -11.63
CA ARG A 12 -19.59 20.40 -10.48
C ARG A 12 -18.20 19.94 -10.89
N GLY A 13 -17.34 20.89 -11.25
CA GLY A 13 -15.94 20.62 -11.54
C GLY A 13 -15.38 19.77 -10.42
N CYS A 14 -14.72 18.66 -10.77
CA CYS A 14 -13.92 17.92 -9.83
C CYS A 14 -12.90 18.94 -9.30
N GLY A 15 -13.08 19.40 -8.07
CA GLY A 15 -12.14 20.34 -7.44
C GLY A 15 -10.76 19.76 -7.62
N GLY A 16 -9.91 20.48 -8.35
CA GLY A 16 -8.62 20.00 -8.80
C GLY A 16 -7.77 19.65 -7.60
N ALA A 17 -7.69 18.36 -7.28
CA ALA A 17 -6.62 17.88 -6.43
C ALA A 17 -5.31 18.32 -7.10
N PRO A 18 -4.35 18.86 -6.35
CA PRO A 18 -3.05 19.16 -6.92
C PRO A 18 -2.54 17.89 -7.62
N PRO A 19 -1.90 18.03 -8.79
CA PRO A 19 -1.39 16.86 -9.50
C PRO A 19 -0.52 16.07 -8.53
N PRO A 20 -0.63 14.73 -8.51
CA PRO A 20 0.26 13.93 -7.68
C PRO A 20 1.70 14.35 -8.02
N PRO A 21 2.59 14.53 -7.03
CA PRO A 21 3.96 14.89 -7.34
C PRO A 21 4.54 13.81 -8.27
N PRO A 22 5.50 14.19 -9.13
CA PRO A 22 5.99 13.34 -10.19
C PRO A 22 6.36 11.96 -9.66
N PRO A 23 6.15 10.89 -10.44
CA PRO A 23 6.57 9.57 -10.03
C PRO A 23 8.06 9.65 -9.67
N PRO A 24 8.48 8.97 -8.59
CA PRO A 24 9.90 8.85 -8.32
C PRO A 24 10.61 8.28 -9.55
N ALA A 25 11.82 8.75 -9.82
CA ALA A 25 12.66 8.10 -10.81
C ALA A 25 12.77 6.62 -10.45
N ASP A 26 12.55 5.73 -11.42
CA ASP A 26 12.70 4.29 -11.20
C ASP A 26 14.13 4.04 -10.71
N PRO A 27 14.32 3.65 -9.44
CA PRO A 27 15.65 3.33 -8.99
C PRO A 27 16.11 2.09 -9.75
N PRO A 28 17.38 2.03 -10.16
CA PRO A 28 17.87 0.85 -10.87
C PRO A 28 17.61 -0.38 -9.98
N PHE A 29 16.87 -1.36 -10.50
CA PHE A 29 16.52 -2.58 -9.76
C PHE A 29 17.77 -3.32 -9.24
N THR A 30 18.91 -3.11 -9.91
CA THR A 30 20.24 -3.59 -9.52
C THR A 30 20.81 -2.95 -8.24
N ALA A 31 20.18 -1.92 -7.69
CA ALA A 31 20.60 -1.29 -6.42
C ALA A 31 19.86 -1.84 -5.19
N LEU A 32 18.94 -2.81 -5.35
CA LEU A 32 18.13 -3.36 -4.25
C LEU A 32 18.84 -4.47 -3.46
N PHE A 33 20.11 -4.25 -3.09
CA PHE A 33 20.86 -5.18 -2.24
C PHE A 33 20.70 -4.81 -0.76
N GLY A 34 20.03 -5.69 -0.02
CA GLY A 34 19.87 -5.57 1.43
C GLY A 34 18.71 -4.67 1.87
N ILE A 35 18.37 -4.78 3.15
CA ILE A 35 17.18 -4.14 3.75
C ILE A 35 17.25 -2.60 3.72
N GLY A 36 18.47 -2.03 3.76
CA GLY A 36 18.67 -0.58 3.71
C GLY A 36 18.25 0.02 2.38
N ALA A 37 18.65 -0.60 1.26
CA ALA A 37 18.26 -0.17 -0.09
C ALA A 37 16.74 -0.29 -0.30
N VAL A 38 16.16 -1.39 0.18
CA VAL A 38 14.70 -1.60 0.16
C VAL A 38 13.96 -0.53 0.95
N ARG A 39 14.48 -0.15 2.13
CA ARG A 39 13.88 0.94 2.92
C ARG A 39 13.92 2.28 2.19
N SER A 40 15.05 2.60 1.54
CA SER A 40 15.18 3.82 0.74
C SER A 40 14.23 3.83 -0.47
N LEU A 41 14.09 2.69 -1.15
CA LEU A 41 13.09 2.50 -2.21
C LEU A 41 11.69 2.79 -1.69
N PHE A 42 11.33 2.23 -0.54
CA PHE A 42 10.02 2.46 0.07
C PHE A 42 9.81 3.92 0.46
N ALA A 43 10.85 4.68 0.82
CA ALA A 43 10.72 6.10 1.08
C ALA A 43 10.50 6.91 -0.21
N ALA A 44 11.12 6.50 -1.32
CA ALA A 44 11.01 7.17 -2.61
C ALA A 44 9.71 6.82 -3.36
N THR A 45 9.17 5.61 -3.16
CA THR A 45 8.02 5.09 -3.90
C THR A 45 6.72 5.17 -3.13
N ARG A 46 5.60 5.09 -3.85
CA ARG A 46 4.26 4.98 -3.25
C ARG A 46 3.27 4.30 -4.19
N ASN A 47 2.13 3.96 -3.63
CA ASN A 47 0.97 3.51 -4.39
C ASN A 47 -0.06 4.65 -4.44
N ASP A 48 -0.24 5.25 -5.62
CA ASP A 48 -1.18 6.37 -5.81
C ASP A 48 -2.65 5.99 -5.59
N LEU A 49 -2.99 4.69 -5.66
CA LEU A 49 -4.35 4.19 -5.39
C LEU A 49 -4.63 3.97 -3.90
N GLU A 50 -3.59 3.91 -3.07
CA GLU A 50 -3.72 3.63 -1.63
C GLU A 50 -4.57 4.68 -0.89
N PRO A 51 -4.39 6.00 -1.09
CA PRO A 51 -5.25 7.00 -0.45
C PRO A 51 -6.72 6.85 -0.83
N TYR A 52 -7.00 6.55 -2.11
CA TYR A 52 -8.36 6.35 -2.60
C TYR A 52 -8.99 5.08 -2.02
N ALA A 53 -8.27 3.95 -2.05
CA ALA A 53 -8.74 2.70 -1.49
C ALA A 53 -8.98 2.80 0.03
N ALA A 54 -8.08 3.45 0.76
CA ALA A 54 -8.21 3.68 2.20
C ALA A 54 -9.35 4.63 2.58
N ALA A 55 -9.72 5.58 1.69
CA ALA A 55 -10.87 6.44 1.88
C ALA A 55 -12.18 5.68 1.63
N ARG A 56 -12.22 4.79 0.62
CA ARG A 56 -13.40 4.01 0.26
C ARG A 56 -13.65 2.83 1.21
N GLU A 57 -12.59 2.17 1.67
CA GLU A 57 -12.67 1.00 2.55
C GLU A 57 -11.70 1.14 3.75
N PRO A 58 -12.20 1.51 4.95
CA PRO A 58 -11.37 1.76 6.13
C PRO A 58 -10.58 0.54 6.62
N SER A 59 -10.96 -0.70 6.27
CA SER A 59 -10.16 -1.89 6.59
C SER A 59 -8.77 -1.86 5.96
N VAL A 60 -8.59 -1.24 4.78
CA VAL A 60 -7.27 -1.06 4.15
C VAL A 60 -6.36 -0.21 5.03
N ARG A 61 -6.87 0.94 5.52
CA ARG A 61 -6.12 1.81 6.44
C ARG A 61 -5.75 1.09 7.73
N ARG A 62 -6.71 0.34 8.30
CA ARG A 62 -6.48 -0.46 9.51
C ARG A 62 -5.42 -1.53 9.26
N ALA A 63 -5.40 -2.14 8.08
CA ALA A 63 -4.41 -3.13 7.67
C ALA A 63 -3.01 -2.55 7.55
N ILE A 64 -2.87 -1.42 6.88
CA ILE A 64 -1.59 -0.70 6.78
C ILE A 64 -1.08 -0.33 8.17
N ALA A 65 -1.93 0.22 9.04
CA ALA A 65 -1.54 0.61 10.40
C ALA A 65 -1.12 -0.60 11.26
N ALA A 66 -1.91 -1.67 11.26
CA ALA A 66 -1.63 -2.86 12.07
C ALA A 66 -0.35 -3.56 11.63
N LEU A 67 -0.11 -3.66 10.32
CA LEU A 67 1.07 -4.32 9.80
C LEU A 67 2.33 -3.45 9.94
N SER A 68 2.22 -2.13 9.77
CA SER A 68 3.34 -1.19 10.01
C SER A 68 3.78 -1.14 11.47
N ALA A 69 2.86 -1.41 12.41
CA ALA A 69 3.17 -1.49 13.84
C ALA A 69 3.80 -2.83 14.25
N ALA A 70 3.91 -3.81 13.35
CA ALA A 70 4.51 -5.09 13.67
C ALA A 70 6.03 -4.93 13.92
N PRO A 71 6.60 -5.58 14.96
CA PRO A 71 8.02 -5.47 15.26
C PRO A 71 8.91 -5.86 14.07
N GLY A 72 9.81 -4.96 13.69
CA GLY A 72 10.75 -5.19 12.59
C GLY A 72 10.16 -5.05 11.18
N ALA A 73 8.92 -4.57 11.06
CA ALA A 73 8.33 -4.22 9.76
C ALA A 73 8.99 -2.97 9.18
N LEU A 74 9.31 -3.00 7.89
CA LEU A 74 9.35 -1.79 7.08
C LEU A 74 7.92 -1.27 6.86
N PRO A 75 7.73 0.03 6.58
CA PRO A 75 6.40 0.61 6.38
C PRO A 75 5.54 -0.22 5.43
N ALA A 76 4.34 -0.62 5.88
CA ALA A 76 3.43 -1.44 5.10
C ALA A 76 2.79 -0.62 3.98
N ARG A 77 2.41 -1.28 2.89
CA ARG A 77 1.77 -0.66 1.72
C ARG A 77 0.69 -1.56 1.14
N MET A 78 -0.27 -0.96 0.45
CA MET A 78 -1.21 -1.69 -0.39
C MET A 78 -0.53 -2.17 -1.67
N SER A 79 -0.82 -3.40 -2.10
CA SER A 79 -0.33 -3.96 -3.36
C SER A 79 -1.31 -3.69 -4.50
N GLY A 80 -0.84 -3.05 -5.58
CA GLY A 80 -1.65 -2.76 -6.76
C GLY A 80 -2.89 -1.90 -6.45
N SER A 81 -4.05 -2.27 -6.99
CA SER A 81 -5.33 -1.62 -6.68
C SER A 81 -5.98 -2.09 -5.36
N GLY A 82 -5.31 -2.97 -4.60
CA GLY A 82 -5.80 -3.49 -3.33
C GLY A 82 -6.77 -4.67 -3.45
N ALA A 83 -7.34 -5.15 -2.34
CA ALA A 83 -7.20 -4.65 -0.97
C ALA A 83 -6.01 -5.22 -0.19
N THR A 84 -5.19 -6.07 -0.81
CA THR A 84 -4.06 -6.72 -0.15
C THR A 84 -3.02 -5.71 0.32
N VAL A 85 -2.60 -5.85 1.59
CA VAL A 85 -1.55 -5.05 2.22
C VAL A 85 -0.37 -5.95 2.55
N PHE A 86 0.85 -5.44 2.34
CA PHE A 86 2.08 -6.17 2.60
C PHE A 86 3.08 -5.29 3.36
N ALA A 87 4.01 -5.95 4.04
CA ALA A 87 5.17 -5.33 4.67
C ALA A 87 6.38 -6.24 4.52
N LEU A 88 7.56 -5.64 4.55
CA LEU A 88 8.83 -6.36 4.46
C LEU A 88 9.49 -6.43 5.82
N PHE A 89 10.19 -7.54 6.07
CA PHE A 89 10.86 -7.81 7.34
C PHE A 89 12.30 -8.21 7.07
N SER A 90 13.22 -7.82 7.96
CA SER A 90 14.63 -8.24 7.88
C SER A 90 14.85 -9.71 8.25
N SER A 91 13.84 -10.38 8.82
CA SER A 91 13.92 -11.79 9.21
C SER A 91 12.63 -12.54 8.92
N ARG A 92 12.79 -13.81 8.55
CA ARG A 92 11.67 -14.75 8.36
C ARG A 92 10.85 -14.94 9.65
N VAL A 93 11.52 -14.95 10.80
CA VAL A 93 10.87 -15.05 12.12
C VAL A 93 9.97 -13.84 12.39
N GLY A 94 10.43 -12.63 12.05
CA GLY A 94 9.62 -11.40 12.15
C GLY A 94 8.37 -11.47 11.28
N ALA A 95 8.52 -11.87 10.01
CA ALA A 95 7.41 -12.03 9.08
C ALA A 95 6.37 -13.06 9.58
N ALA A 96 6.83 -14.24 10.03
CA ALA A 96 5.94 -15.28 10.55
C ALA A 96 5.19 -14.85 11.82
N ARG A 97 5.86 -14.10 12.72
CA ARG A 97 5.22 -13.52 13.91
C ARG A 97 4.15 -12.50 13.53
N ALA A 98 4.43 -11.61 12.59
CA ALA A 98 3.47 -10.62 12.11
C ALA A 98 2.26 -11.29 11.45
N ALA A 99 2.48 -12.29 10.59
CA ALA A 99 1.40 -13.04 9.96
C ALA A 99 0.50 -13.71 11.01
N ARG A 100 1.08 -14.38 12.02
CA ARG A 100 0.31 -14.97 13.14
C ARG A 100 -0.50 -13.92 13.91
N ALA A 101 0.08 -12.76 14.19
CA ALA A 101 -0.60 -11.66 14.87
C ALA A 101 -1.80 -11.13 14.06
N MET A 102 -1.68 -11.05 12.73
CA MET A 102 -2.80 -10.65 11.87
C MET A 102 -3.91 -11.71 11.85
N ARG A 103 -3.56 -13.01 11.83
CA ARG A 103 -4.56 -14.10 11.96
C ARG A 103 -5.31 -14.05 13.28
N ALA A 104 -4.61 -13.76 14.38
CA ALA A 104 -5.24 -13.58 15.69
C ALA A 104 -6.21 -12.39 15.75
N ARG A 105 -6.03 -11.39 14.86
CA ARG A 105 -6.97 -10.26 14.68
C ARG A 105 -8.12 -10.58 13.72
N GLY A 106 -8.24 -11.83 13.27
CA GLY A 106 -9.29 -12.28 12.36
C GLY A 106 -9.00 -12.04 10.88
N TRP A 107 -7.78 -11.69 10.50
CA TRP A 107 -7.43 -11.45 9.10
C TRP A 107 -6.81 -12.68 8.45
N TRP A 108 -7.10 -12.88 7.17
CA TRP A 108 -6.29 -13.76 6.36
C TRP A 108 -4.92 -13.14 6.14
N SER A 109 -3.85 -13.91 6.36
CA SER A 109 -2.48 -13.45 6.14
C SER A 109 -1.56 -14.63 5.79
N MET A 110 -0.44 -14.33 5.14
CA MET A 110 0.64 -15.26 4.85
C MET A 110 2.00 -14.56 5.03
N ASP A 111 3.02 -15.33 5.37
CA ASP A 111 4.42 -14.92 5.32
C ASP A 111 5.13 -15.66 4.19
N ALA A 112 6.03 -14.98 3.49
CA ALA A 112 6.78 -15.53 2.37
C ALA A 112 8.19 -14.93 2.34
N SER A 113 9.15 -15.68 1.78
CA SER A 113 10.48 -15.17 1.47
C SER A 113 10.46 -14.46 0.13
N LEU A 114 11.30 -13.41 -0.01
CA LEU A 114 11.58 -12.90 -1.35
C LEU A 114 12.26 -13.98 -2.20
N TYR A 115 11.99 -13.95 -3.50
CA TYR A 115 12.70 -14.79 -4.46
C TYR A 115 14.21 -14.55 -4.35
N GLY A 116 15.00 -15.62 -4.28
CA GLY A 116 16.45 -15.55 -4.07
C GLY A 116 16.88 -15.24 -2.63
N ALA A 117 15.96 -15.05 -1.67
CA ALA A 117 16.28 -14.91 -0.25
C ALA A 117 16.43 -16.27 0.48
N GLY A 118 16.34 -17.38 -0.25
CA GLY A 118 16.74 -18.70 0.24
C GLY A 118 18.25 -18.84 0.20
N ALA A 119 18.84 -19.47 1.22
CA ALA A 119 20.18 -20.02 1.12
C ALA A 119 20.25 -21.01 -0.08
N PRO A 120 21.44 -21.31 -0.63
CA PRO A 120 21.59 -22.50 -1.48
C PRO A 120 21.05 -23.76 -0.78
#